data_AF-A0A4Q4SMR2-F1
#
_entry.id   AF-A0A4Q4SMR2-F1
#
_cell.length_a   1.000
_cell.length_b   1.000
_cell.length_c   1.000
_cell.angle_alpha   90.00
_cell.angle_beta   90.00
_cell.angle_gamma   90.00
#
_symmetry.space_group_name_H-M   'P 1'
#
loop_
_entity.id
_entity.type
_entity.pdbx_description
1 polymer ?
#
loop_
_entity_poly.entity_id
_entity_poly.type
_entity_poly.pdbx_seq_one_letter_code
_entity_poly.pdbx_strand_id
1 'polypeptide(L)'
;MAIKVTLHCPSTEKTKKDFIIQNPDKHFNLLYDIRSIFRTNYAAVYDIRAKPIDNLRNCVSGQIVQVAISRDETMKYYKPWNCIMYNGEDSANVDWMTDGVGLAWEDLTDQQRCAHITCVSSAGANPGGFVQTNTIRITRPYATVQKEVQEILTSDSEQMCTQHDVGTAIFYNWNWKWEVFLRASMMPDDSKDMSPKVLSLLTVLSSFTHGSARKVRAYIIEAVKARLAEPGDGGTKDPLLQEEDIVHVISTLFEKAVSPKAKDYLAEENKVKERARKETWSMSRRPEGTRKEKT
;
A
#
# COMPACT_ATOMS: atom_id res chain seq x y z
N MET A 1 -2.31 21.46 -25.29
CA MET A 1 -1.74 21.29 -23.95
C MET A 1 -1.65 19.79 -23.70
N ALA A 2 -0.47 19.23 -23.44
CA ALA A 2 -0.32 17.78 -23.26
C ALA A 2 -0.55 17.40 -21.79
N ILE A 3 -1.44 16.45 -21.53
CA ILE A 3 -1.77 15.98 -20.17
C ILE A 3 -0.98 14.70 -19.92
N LYS A 4 -0.13 14.68 -18.89
CA LYS A 4 0.67 13.50 -18.52
C LYS A 4 -0.05 12.72 -17.45
N VAL A 5 -0.39 11.46 -17.68
CA VAL A 5 -1.10 10.61 -16.70
C VAL A 5 -0.36 9.30 -16.48
N THR A 6 -0.64 8.64 -15.36
CA THR A 6 -0.22 7.25 -15.13
C THR A 6 -1.40 6.34 -15.38
N LEU A 7 -1.29 5.46 -16.37
CA LEU A 7 -2.29 4.43 -16.64
C LEU A 7 -1.98 3.22 -15.76
N HIS A 8 -2.96 2.76 -15.00
CA HIS A 8 -2.86 1.56 -14.18
C HIS A 8 -3.97 0.59 -14.58
N CYS A 9 -3.63 -0.63 -14.95
CA CYS A 9 -4.60 -1.69 -15.16
C CYS A 9 -4.66 -2.57 -13.91
N PRO A 10 -5.76 -2.55 -13.15
CA PRO A 10 -5.88 -3.37 -11.94
C PRO A 10 -5.82 -4.86 -12.25
N SER A 11 -6.50 -5.33 -13.31
CA SER A 11 -6.58 -6.76 -13.66
C SER A 11 -5.25 -7.40 -14.06
N THR A 12 -4.28 -6.62 -14.54
CA THR A 12 -2.96 -7.15 -14.95
C THR A 12 -1.82 -6.60 -14.10
N GLU A 13 -2.12 -5.74 -13.13
CA GLU A 13 -1.19 -4.94 -12.32
C GLU A 13 -0.18 -4.11 -13.15
N LYS A 14 -0.36 -4.03 -14.47
CA LYS A 14 0.52 -3.28 -15.37
C LYS A 14 0.29 -1.79 -15.17
N THR A 15 1.38 -1.06 -15.05
CA THR A 15 1.35 0.40 -14.91
C THR A 15 2.21 1.03 -15.99
N LYS A 16 1.61 1.88 -16.81
CA LYS A 16 2.32 2.74 -17.76
C LYS A 16 2.40 4.14 -17.16
N LYS A 17 3.57 4.48 -16.64
CA LYS A 17 3.89 5.84 -16.21
C LYS A 17 4.01 6.75 -17.43
N ASP A 18 3.78 8.03 -17.20
CA ASP A 18 4.12 9.09 -18.14
C ASP A 18 3.43 9.00 -19.50
N PHE A 19 2.20 8.47 -19.52
CA PHE A 19 1.39 8.44 -20.73
C PHE A 19 0.92 9.85 -21.11
N ILE A 20 1.19 10.25 -22.35
CA ILE A 20 0.97 11.62 -22.82
C ILE A 20 -0.32 11.67 -23.64
N ILE A 21 -1.31 12.38 -23.12
CA ILE A 21 -2.55 12.72 -23.82
C ILE A 21 -2.29 14.01 -24.61
N GLN A 22 -1.96 13.87 -25.90
CA GLN A 22 -1.62 15.01 -26.76
C GLN A 22 -2.84 15.70 -27.38
N ASN A 23 -3.90 14.94 -27.67
CA ASN A 23 -5.13 15.46 -28.28
C ASN A 23 -6.36 14.86 -27.58
N PRO A 24 -6.81 15.45 -26.46
CA PRO A 24 -7.86 14.88 -25.62
C PRO A 24 -9.25 14.87 -26.30
N ASP A 25 -9.39 15.54 -27.44
CA ASP A 25 -10.61 15.65 -28.25
C ASP A 25 -10.90 14.37 -29.04
N LYS A 26 -9.86 13.56 -29.30
CA LYS A 26 -9.94 12.32 -30.07
C LYS A 26 -9.96 11.12 -29.14
N HIS A 27 -11.02 11.00 -28.34
CA HIS A 27 -11.19 9.96 -27.32
C HIS A 27 -10.97 8.53 -27.88
N PHE A 28 -11.49 8.23 -29.06
CA PHE A 28 -11.35 6.91 -29.69
C PHE A 28 -9.90 6.53 -30.05
N ASN A 29 -9.09 7.49 -30.51
CA ASN A 29 -7.69 7.23 -30.85
C ASN A 29 -6.87 6.93 -29.58
N LEU A 30 -7.17 7.62 -28.49
CA LEU A 30 -6.53 7.40 -27.19
C LEU A 30 -6.87 6.03 -26.60
N LEU A 31 -8.11 5.57 -26.71
CA LEU A 31 -8.46 4.20 -26.31
C LEU A 31 -7.74 3.15 -27.15
N TYR A 32 -7.47 3.42 -28.44
CA TYR A 32 -6.67 2.53 -29.28
C TYR A 32 -5.22 2.42 -28.79
N ASP A 33 -4.60 3.55 -28.43
CA ASP A 33 -3.25 3.56 -27.85
C ASP A 33 -3.20 2.79 -26.53
N ILE A 34 -4.20 2.99 -25.66
CA ILE A 34 -4.34 2.25 -24.40
C ILE A 34 -4.48 0.75 -24.65
N ARG A 35 -5.33 0.34 -25.60
CA ARG A 35 -5.48 -1.07 -26.01
C ARG A 35 -4.18 -1.69 -26.49
N SER A 36 -3.39 -0.94 -27.26
CA SER A 36 -2.07 -1.36 -27.74
C SER A 36 -1.09 -1.55 -26.57
N ILE A 37 -1.04 -0.60 -25.62
CA ILE A 37 -0.17 -0.68 -24.43
C ILE A 37 -0.48 -1.91 -23.57
N PHE A 38 -1.76 -2.17 -23.33
CA PHE A 38 -2.19 -3.27 -22.47
C PHE A 38 -2.44 -4.59 -23.23
N ARG A 39 -2.25 -4.60 -24.55
CA ARG A 39 -2.48 -5.75 -25.45
C ARG A 39 -3.88 -6.35 -25.28
N THR A 40 -4.90 -5.52 -25.37
CA THR A 40 -6.31 -5.90 -25.17
C THR A 40 -7.20 -5.36 -26.31
N ASN A 41 -8.32 -6.04 -26.55
CA ASN A 41 -9.34 -5.61 -27.52
C ASN A 41 -10.35 -4.61 -26.92
N TYR A 42 -10.36 -4.46 -25.60
CA TYR A 42 -11.24 -3.55 -24.89
C TYR A 42 -10.43 -2.62 -23.99
N ALA A 43 -10.83 -1.35 -23.95
CA ALA A 43 -10.32 -0.42 -22.98
C ALA A 43 -11.44 0.53 -22.57
N ALA A 44 -11.66 0.65 -21.27
CA ALA A 44 -12.44 1.71 -20.67
C ALA A 44 -11.62 2.34 -19.54
N VAL A 45 -11.84 3.63 -19.32
CA VAL A 45 -10.98 4.44 -18.48
C VAL A 45 -11.79 4.98 -17.31
N TYR A 46 -11.23 4.89 -16.12
CA TYR A 46 -11.88 5.26 -14.86
C TYR A 46 -10.97 6.13 -14.02
N ASP A 47 -11.58 6.95 -13.17
CA ASP A 47 -10.86 7.67 -12.14
C ASP A 47 -10.48 6.73 -10.98
N ILE A 48 -9.76 7.29 -10.01
CA ILE A 48 -9.36 6.57 -8.80
C ILE A 48 -10.53 6.14 -7.91
N ARG A 49 -11.77 6.56 -8.20
CA ARG A 49 -12.99 6.22 -7.47
C ARG A 49 -13.87 5.23 -8.22
N ALA A 50 -13.32 4.58 -9.25
CA ALA A 50 -14.06 3.72 -10.17
C ALA A 50 -15.17 4.43 -10.96
N LYS A 51 -15.12 5.75 -11.08
CA LYS A 51 -16.07 6.47 -11.94
C LYS A 51 -15.55 6.51 -13.37
N PRO A 52 -16.39 6.20 -14.37
CA PRO A 52 -15.98 6.25 -15.77
C PRO A 52 -15.53 7.67 -16.15
N ILE A 53 -14.44 7.74 -16.91
CA ILE A 53 -13.95 8.97 -17.51
C ILE A 53 -14.38 8.97 -18.97
N ASP A 54 -15.56 9.53 -19.22
CA ASP A 54 -16.13 9.62 -20.57
C ASP A 54 -15.40 10.62 -21.46
N ASN A 55 -14.69 11.58 -20.85
CA ASN A 55 -13.90 12.58 -21.56
C ASN A 55 -12.52 12.76 -20.92
N LEU A 56 -11.48 12.37 -21.66
CA LEU A 56 -10.08 12.44 -21.21
C LEU A 56 -9.55 13.87 -21.10
N ARG A 57 -10.27 14.88 -21.61
CA ARG A 57 -10.03 16.30 -21.29
C ARG A 57 -10.18 16.60 -19.81
N ASN A 58 -10.99 15.82 -19.11
CA ASN A 58 -11.23 15.99 -17.67
C ASN A 58 -10.06 15.42 -16.83
N CYS A 59 -9.10 14.74 -17.46
CA CYS A 59 -7.91 14.27 -16.77
C CYS A 59 -6.97 15.43 -16.43
N VAL A 60 -6.35 15.34 -15.27
CA VAL A 60 -5.36 16.32 -14.79
C VAL A 60 -3.96 15.74 -14.95
N SER A 61 -2.97 16.58 -15.24
CA SER A 61 -1.58 16.13 -15.32
C SER A 61 -1.10 15.61 -13.95
N GLY A 62 -0.43 14.46 -13.92
CA GLY A 62 -0.05 13.73 -12.70
C GLY A 62 -1.14 12.79 -12.16
N GLN A 63 -2.34 12.77 -12.76
CA GLN A 63 -3.43 11.89 -12.33
C GLN A 63 -3.12 10.41 -12.61
N ILE A 64 -3.57 9.54 -11.69
CA ILE A 64 -3.63 8.11 -11.91
C ILE A 64 -5.00 7.76 -12.48
N VAL A 65 -4.97 6.99 -13.55
CA VAL A 65 -6.11 6.65 -14.37
C VAL A 65 -6.19 5.13 -14.45
N GLN A 66 -7.32 4.58 -14.00
CA GLN A 66 -7.54 3.13 -14.03
C GLN A 66 -8.02 2.71 -15.41
N VAL A 67 -7.52 1.58 -15.91
CA VAL A 67 -7.87 1.01 -17.22
C VAL A 67 -8.51 -0.35 -17.02
N ALA A 68 -9.78 -0.47 -17.38
CA ALA A 68 -10.44 -1.75 -17.57
C ALA A 68 -10.06 -2.31 -18.94
N ILE A 69 -9.76 -3.60 -18.99
CA ILE A 69 -9.34 -4.34 -20.18
C ILE A 69 -10.37 -5.38 -20.64
N SER A 70 -11.47 -5.55 -19.90
CA SER A 70 -12.64 -6.36 -20.29
C SER A 70 -13.96 -5.60 -20.08
N ARG A 71 -14.99 -5.95 -20.87
CA ARG A 71 -16.35 -5.38 -20.74
C ARG A 71 -17.03 -5.75 -19.42
N ASP A 72 -16.73 -6.94 -18.91
CA ASP A 72 -17.33 -7.47 -17.69
C ASP A 72 -16.52 -7.10 -16.44
N GLU A 73 -15.44 -6.32 -16.61
CA GLU A 73 -14.58 -5.89 -15.52
C GLU A 73 -15.27 -4.81 -14.68
N THR A 74 -15.67 -5.17 -13.47
CA THR A 74 -16.21 -4.21 -12.50
C THR A 74 -15.07 -3.42 -11.88
N MET A 75 -14.94 -2.15 -12.28
CA MET A 75 -13.90 -1.28 -11.74
C MET A 75 -14.16 -1.01 -10.26
N LYS A 76 -13.12 -1.13 -9.44
CA LYS A 76 -13.14 -0.79 -8.01
C LYS A 76 -12.35 0.48 -7.75
N TYR A 77 -12.54 1.07 -6.57
CA TYR A 77 -11.73 2.20 -6.13
C TYR A 77 -10.25 1.85 -6.33
N TYR A 78 -9.50 2.78 -6.93
CA TYR A 78 -8.06 2.66 -7.04
C TYR A 78 -7.51 2.55 -5.63
N LYS A 79 -6.92 1.40 -5.31
CA LYS A 79 -6.21 1.16 -4.06
C LYS A 79 -4.74 1.44 -4.32
N PRO A 80 -4.18 2.57 -3.86
CA PRO A 80 -2.75 2.77 -3.91
C PRO A 80 -2.10 1.82 -2.90
N TRP A 81 -1.23 0.93 -3.38
CA TRP A 81 -0.23 0.18 -2.60
C TRP A 81 -0.72 -0.94 -1.67
N ASN A 82 0.24 -1.82 -1.41
CA ASN A 82 0.21 -3.15 -0.80
C ASN A 82 -0.09 -3.20 0.71
N CYS A 83 -0.78 -2.23 1.30
CA CYS A 83 -1.15 -2.24 2.73
C CYS A 83 -2.60 -1.78 2.92
N ILE A 84 -3.40 -2.49 3.71
CA ILE A 84 -4.77 -2.09 4.09
C ILE A 84 -5.02 -2.40 5.57
N MET A 85 -5.89 -1.61 6.21
CA MET A 85 -6.48 -2.00 7.49
C MET A 85 -7.42 -3.17 7.27
N TYR A 86 -7.28 -4.21 8.11
CA TYR A 86 -8.13 -5.38 8.10
C TYR A 86 -9.14 -5.27 9.23
N ASN A 87 -10.41 -5.24 8.86
CA ASN A 87 -11.52 -5.02 9.79
C ASN A 87 -12.27 -6.32 10.12
N GLY A 88 -11.72 -7.50 9.86
CA GLY A 88 -12.43 -8.79 10.09
C GLY A 88 -13.60 -9.08 9.14
N GLU A 89 -14.13 -8.06 8.47
CA GLU A 89 -15.39 -8.09 7.71
C GLU A 89 -15.23 -8.29 6.18
N ASP A 90 -14.00 -8.39 5.66
CA ASP A 90 -13.73 -8.57 4.22
C ASP A 90 -14.03 -10.02 3.76
N SER A 91 -15.32 -10.32 3.72
CA SER A 91 -16.08 -11.40 3.09
C SER A 91 -16.05 -12.83 3.70
N ALA A 92 -17.24 -13.20 4.19
CA ALA A 92 -17.81 -14.55 4.35
C ALA A 92 -16.98 -15.57 5.15
N ASN A 93 -17.15 -15.50 6.47
CA ASN A 93 -16.76 -16.50 7.47
C ASN A 93 -15.25 -16.72 7.58
N VAL A 94 -14.77 -16.87 8.82
CA VAL A 94 -13.57 -17.68 9.08
C VAL A 94 -13.78 -18.98 8.32
N ASP A 95 -12.90 -19.29 7.36
CA ASP A 95 -13.01 -20.45 6.48
C ASP A 95 -13.43 -21.69 7.30
N TRP A 96 -14.39 -22.46 6.79
CA TRP A 96 -14.87 -23.71 7.41
C TRP A 96 -13.74 -24.72 7.66
N MET A 97 -12.58 -24.52 7.02
CA MET A 97 -11.35 -25.29 7.18
C MET A 97 -10.40 -24.76 8.27
N THR A 98 -10.71 -23.65 8.93
CA THR A 98 -9.92 -23.13 10.06
C THR A 98 -10.54 -23.57 11.38
N ASP A 99 -9.74 -24.09 12.30
CA ASP A 99 -10.18 -24.44 13.66
C ASP A 99 -10.62 -23.16 14.41
N GLY A 100 -11.83 -22.68 14.19
CA GLY A 100 -12.32 -21.37 14.68
C GLY A 100 -13.57 -20.84 13.96
N VAL A 101 -14.20 -21.68 13.13
CA VAL A 101 -15.42 -21.35 12.37
C VAL A 101 -16.51 -20.82 13.31
N GLY A 102 -17.03 -19.63 13.01
CA GLY A 102 -18.15 -19.02 13.75
C GLY A 102 -17.75 -18.17 14.95
N LEU A 103 -16.47 -18.06 15.29
CA LEU A 103 -15.97 -17.14 16.32
C LEU A 103 -15.75 -15.73 15.76
N ALA A 104 -15.87 -14.72 16.63
CA ALA A 104 -15.51 -13.35 16.29
C ALA A 104 -13.98 -13.22 16.14
N TRP A 105 -13.51 -12.23 15.37
CA TRP A 105 -12.09 -12.02 15.11
C TRP A 105 -11.27 -11.80 16.39
N GLU A 106 -11.88 -11.13 17.36
CA GLU A 106 -11.34 -10.83 18.68
C GLU A 106 -11.12 -12.11 19.50
N ASP A 107 -11.95 -13.12 19.28
CA ASP A 107 -11.92 -14.41 20.00
C ASP A 107 -10.97 -15.42 19.36
N LEU A 108 -10.45 -15.15 18.16
CA LEU A 108 -9.46 -16.00 17.50
C LEU A 108 -8.09 -15.86 18.16
N THR A 109 -7.39 -16.98 18.27
CA THR A 109 -5.95 -17.01 18.58
C THR A 109 -5.14 -16.46 17.41
N ASP A 110 -3.93 -16.01 17.69
CA ASP A 110 -3.02 -15.47 16.68
C ASP A 110 -2.69 -16.47 15.56
N GLN A 111 -2.58 -17.76 15.92
CA GLN A 111 -2.40 -18.85 14.95
C GLN A 111 -3.63 -18.98 14.03
N GLN A 112 -4.84 -18.88 14.58
CA GLN A 112 -6.09 -18.92 13.80
C GLN A 112 -6.22 -17.68 12.90
N ARG A 113 -5.87 -16.48 13.39
CA ARG A 113 -5.81 -15.25 12.58
C ARG A 113 -4.81 -15.35 11.45
N CYS A 114 -3.62 -15.89 11.72
CA CYS A 114 -2.61 -16.17 10.71
C CYS A 114 -3.12 -17.16 9.66
N ALA A 115 -3.72 -18.27 10.09
CA ALA A 115 -4.28 -19.29 9.21
C ALA A 115 -5.41 -18.72 8.34
N HIS A 116 -6.30 -17.92 8.91
CA HIS A 116 -7.36 -17.22 8.19
C HIS A 116 -6.79 -16.30 7.11
N ILE A 117 -5.86 -15.40 7.46
CA ILE A 117 -5.29 -14.46 6.47
C ILE A 117 -4.45 -15.18 5.42
N THR A 118 -3.74 -16.25 5.82
CA THR A 118 -2.99 -17.09 4.88
C THR A 118 -3.94 -17.79 3.93
N CYS A 119 -5.04 -18.36 4.43
CA CYS A 119 -6.09 -18.96 3.61
C CYS A 119 -6.71 -17.92 2.66
N VAL A 120 -7.09 -16.75 3.17
CA VAL A 120 -7.57 -15.60 2.38
C VAL A 120 -6.47 -15.02 1.47
N SER A 121 -5.25 -15.54 1.49
CA SER A 121 -4.19 -15.19 0.54
C SER A 121 -3.84 -16.35 -0.41
N SER A 122 -4.08 -17.60 -0.01
CA SER A 122 -3.84 -18.82 -0.81
C SER A 122 -5.07 -19.33 -1.55
N ALA A 123 -6.26 -19.02 -1.04
CA ALA A 123 -7.55 -19.25 -1.67
C ALA A 123 -7.74 -18.26 -2.82
N GLY A 124 -6.98 -18.44 -3.90
CA GLY A 124 -7.35 -17.97 -5.23
C GLY A 124 -8.61 -18.66 -5.77
N ALA A 125 -9.60 -18.95 -4.92
CA ALA A 125 -10.72 -19.83 -5.15
C ALA A 125 -12.05 -19.12 -4.87
N ASN A 126 -12.19 -17.90 -5.38
CA ASN A 126 -13.51 -17.44 -5.79
C ASN A 126 -13.71 -17.92 -7.23
N PRO A 127 -14.71 -18.79 -7.54
CA PRO A 127 -15.04 -19.18 -8.91
C PRO A 127 -15.45 -17.97 -9.79
N GLY A 128 -15.68 -16.80 -9.18
CA GLY A 128 -16.08 -15.54 -9.83
C GLY A 128 -14.96 -14.56 -10.21
N GLY A 129 -13.69 -14.98 -10.25
CA GLY A 129 -12.65 -14.21 -10.96
C GLY A 129 -12.05 -13.00 -10.24
N PHE A 130 -12.24 -12.83 -8.93
CA PHE A 130 -11.51 -11.81 -8.17
C PHE A 130 -10.15 -12.34 -7.71
N VAL A 131 -9.11 -12.00 -8.46
CA VAL A 131 -7.70 -12.18 -8.08
C VAL A 131 -7.47 -11.40 -6.77
N GLN A 132 -7.22 -12.11 -5.67
CA GLN A 132 -6.87 -11.49 -4.40
C GLN A 132 -5.48 -10.86 -4.53
N THR A 133 -5.45 -9.54 -4.45
CA THR A 133 -4.26 -8.71 -4.64
C THR A 133 -3.26 -8.85 -3.49
N ASN A 134 -1.98 -8.72 -3.83
CA ASN A 134 -0.78 -8.80 -2.98
C ASN A 134 -0.72 -7.76 -1.84
N THR A 135 -1.67 -7.78 -0.91
CA THR A 135 -1.83 -6.73 0.12
C THR A 135 -1.42 -7.26 1.51
N ILE A 136 -0.69 -6.46 2.29
CA ILE A 136 -0.43 -6.65 3.72
C ILE A 136 -1.66 -6.16 4.49
N ARG A 137 -2.13 -6.97 5.43
CA ARG A 137 -3.28 -6.66 6.26
C ARG A 137 -2.81 -6.18 7.63
N ILE A 138 -3.20 -4.97 8.02
CA ILE A 138 -2.94 -4.39 9.34
C ILE A 138 -4.13 -4.69 10.24
N THR A 139 -3.90 -5.44 11.30
CA THR A 139 -4.95 -6.03 12.15
C THR A 139 -5.10 -5.35 13.51
N ARG A 140 -4.21 -4.40 13.85
CA ARG A 140 -4.20 -3.69 15.13
C ARG A 140 -4.17 -2.18 14.91
N PRO A 141 -4.81 -1.37 15.79
CA PRO A 141 -4.74 0.09 15.71
C PRO A 141 -3.32 0.63 15.93
N TYR A 142 -2.99 1.72 15.23
CA TYR A 142 -1.68 2.38 15.35
C TYR A 142 -1.36 2.81 16.79
N ALA A 143 -2.34 3.40 17.50
CA ALA A 143 -2.11 3.91 18.85
C ALA A 143 -1.65 2.82 19.83
N THR A 144 -2.22 1.62 19.73
CA THR A 144 -1.82 0.47 20.54
C THR A 144 -0.40 0.01 20.20
N VAL A 145 -0.10 -0.15 18.90
CA VAL A 145 1.22 -0.55 18.43
C VAL A 145 2.29 0.47 18.80
N GLN A 146 1.99 1.77 18.65
CA GLN A 146 2.91 2.84 18.97
C GLN A 146 3.27 2.86 20.46
N LYS A 147 2.28 2.61 21.34
CA LYS A 147 2.52 2.51 22.78
C LYS A 147 3.50 1.38 23.12
N GLU A 148 3.27 0.19 22.57
CA GLU A 148 4.15 -0.98 22.77
C GLU A 148 5.57 -0.74 22.23
N VAL A 149 5.70 -0.11 21.06
CA VAL A 149 7.01 0.25 20.51
C VAL A 149 7.75 1.20 21.44
N GLN A 150 7.08 2.21 21.99
CA GLN A 150 7.72 3.15 22.92
C GLN A 150 8.11 2.48 24.24
N GLU A 151 7.27 1.60 24.78
CA GLU A 151 7.59 0.79 25.97
C GLU A 151 8.84 -0.06 25.73
N ILE A 152 8.96 -0.72 24.56
CA ILE A 152 10.13 -1.52 24.20
C ILE A 152 11.41 -0.66 24.09
N LEU A 153 11.33 0.49 23.43
CA LEU A 153 12.49 1.35 23.23
C LEU A 153 13.03 1.92 24.54
N THR A 154 12.15 2.18 25.51
CA THR A 154 12.49 2.76 26.83
C THR A 154 12.79 1.72 27.91
N SER A 155 12.47 0.45 27.68
CA SER A 155 12.75 -0.63 28.63
C SER A 155 14.21 -1.08 28.60
N ASP A 156 14.68 -1.56 29.75
CA ASP A 156 15.98 -2.22 29.86
C ASP A 156 15.92 -3.63 29.26
N SER A 157 16.96 -4.00 28.51
CA SER A 157 17.03 -5.28 27.80
C SER A 157 16.94 -6.51 28.73
N GLU A 158 17.29 -6.35 30.01
CA GLU A 158 17.23 -7.41 31.03
C GLU A 158 15.81 -7.77 31.48
N GLN A 159 14.83 -6.88 31.22
CA GLN A 159 13.43 -7.10 31.60
C GLN A 159 12.58 -7.68 30.46
N MET A 160 13.19 -7.97 29.31
CA MET A 160 12.47 -8.43 28.13
C MET A 160 12.22 -9.94 28.14
N CYS A 161 11.15 -10.37 27.48
CA CYS A 161 10.78 -11.79 27.33
C CYS A 161 11.92 -12.63 26.74
N THR A 162 11.93 -13.92 27.04
CA THR A 162 12.97 -14.81 26.51
C THR A 162 12.84 -14.93 24.99
N GLN A 163 13.97 -15.16 24.31
CA GLN A 163 14.02 -15.37 22.86
C GLN A 163 13.09 -16.50 22.38
N HIS A 164 12.90 -17.53 23.22
CA HIS A 164 12.00 -18.64 22.92
C HIS A 164 10.53 -18.20 22.85
N ASP A 165 10.10 -17.35 23.79
CA ASP A 165 8.72 -16.86 23.85
C ASP A 165 8.43 -15.94 22.66
N VAL A 166 9.38 -15.07 22.34
CA VAL A 166 9.33 -14.18 21.17
C VAL A 166 9.28 -14.97 19.87
N GLY A 167 10.15 -15.96 19.71
CA GLY A 167 10.20 -16.79 18.50
C GLY A 167 8.92 -17.58 18.28
N THR A 168 8.30 -18.06 19.36
CA THR A 168 7.01 -18.77 19.32
C THR A 168 5.87 -17.84 18.90
N ALA A 169 5.81 -16.63 19.46
CA ALA A 169 4.80 -15.64 19.09
C ALA A 169 4.92 -15.23 17.61
N ILE A 170 6.14 -14.96 17.13
CA ILE A 170 6.38 -14.65 15.70
C ILE A 170 5.93 -15.82 14.83
N PHE A 171 6.24 -17.05 15.21
CA PHE A 171 5.81 -18.23 14.48
C PHE A 171 4.28 -18.33 14.40
N TYR A 172 3.54 -18.08 15.48
CA TYR A 172 2.08 -18.11 15.43
C TYR A 172 1.48 -16.99 14.58
N ASN A 173 2.08 -15.79 14.59
CA ASN A 173 1.60 -14.65 13.81
C ASN A 173 1.88 -14.79 12.30
N TRP A 174 2.99 -15.41 11.94
CA TRP A 174 3.50 -15.41 10.55
C TRP A 174 3.62 -16.79 9.91
N ASN A 175 3.49 -17.86 10.70
CA ASN A 175 3.81 -19.24 10.32
C ASN A 175 5.25 -19.39 9.78
N TRP A 176 6.16 -18.52 10.24
CA TRP A 176 7.55 -18.46 9.86
C TRP A 176 8.41 -18.31 11.11
N LYS A 177 9.45 -19.11 11.20
CA LYS A 177 10.52 -18.91 12.19
C LYS A 177 11.27 -17.61 11.86
N TRP A 178 11.55 -16.79 12.87
CA TRP A 178 12.14 -15.47 12.66
C TRP A 178 13.55 -15.58 12.03
N GLU A 179 14.28 -16.65 12.31
CA GLU A 179 15.60 -16.96 11.74
C GLU A 179 15.53 -17.20 10.23
N VAL A 180 14.47 -17.87 9.77
CA VAL A 180 14.26 -18.18 8.34
C VAL A 180 13.70 -16.97 7.59
N PHE A 181 13.05 -16.07 8.32
CA PHE A 181 12.43 -14.88 7.79
C PHE A 181 13.45 -13.83 7.33
N LEU A 182 14.60 -13.66 8.00
CA LEU A 182 15.59 -12.66 7.62
C LEU A 182 16.56 -13.15 6.54
N ARG A 183 17.49 -12.29 6.10
CA ARG A 183 18.65 -12.71 5.28
C ARG A 183 19.81 -13.01 6.21
N ALA A 184 20.68 -13.95 5.84
CA ALA A 184 21.88 -14.26 6.61
C ALA A 184 22.72 -13.01 6.93
N SER A 185 22.85 -12.08 5.98
CA SER A 185 23.59 -10.82 6.18
C SER A 185 22.96 -9.85 7.20
N MET A 186 21.73 -10.08 7.64
CA MET A 186 20.99 -9.24 8.59
C MET A 186 20.96 -9.87 9.99
N MET A 187 21.57 -11.04 10.15
CA MET A 187 21.57 -11.81 11.39
C MET A 187 23.00 -11.94 11.92
N PRO A 188 23.17 -11.99 13.25
CA PRO A 188 24.45 -12.37 13.85
C PRO A 188 24.83 -13.81 13.49
N ASP A 189 26.11 -14.14 13.66
CA ASP A 189 26.65 -15.48 13.40
C ASP A 189 25.98 -16.55 14.27
N ASP A 190 25.73 -16.24 15.56
CA ASP A 190 24.81 -17.00 16.40
C ASP A 190 23.50 -16.24 16.56
N SER A 191 22.40 -16.86 16.13
CA SER A 191 21.03 -16.36 16.29
C SER A 191 20.68 -15.95 17.74
N LYS A 192 21.34 -16.52 18.75
CA LYS A 192 21.15 -16.18 20.16
C LYS A 192 21.65 -14.79 20.52
N ASP A 193 22.56 -14.25 19.72
CA ASP A 193 23.15 -12.92 19.93
C ASP A 193 22.25 -11.81 19.37
N MET A 194 21.08 -12.16 18.83
CA MET A 194 20.12 -11.17 18.35
C MET A 194 19.61 -10.32 19.51
N SER A 195 19.63 -8.99 19.34
CA SER A 195 19.19 -8.05 20.37
C SER A 195 17.76 -8.38 20.84
N PRO A 196 17.52 -8.47 22.17
CA PRO A 196 16.18 -8.69 22.73
C PRO A 196 15.16 -7.62 22.29
N LYS A 197 15.61 -6.37 22.07
CA LYS A 197 14.77 -5.28 21.56
C LYS A 197 14.37 -5.51 20.10
N VAL A 198 15.32 -5.92 19.25
CA VAL A 198 15.05 -6.27 17.84
C VAL A 198 14.03 -7.40 17.77
N LEU A 199 14.21 -8.44 18.58
CA LEU A 199 13.27 -9.55 18.67
C LEU A 199 11.88 -9.09 19.14
N SER A 200 11.80 -8.28 20.19
CA SER A 200 10.54 -7.74 20.71
C SER A 200 9.81 -6.87 19.68
N LEU A 201 10.53 -6.02 18.96
CA LEU A 201 9.98 -5.20 17.88
C LEU A 201 9.49 -6.07 16.71
N LEU A 202 10.19 -7.18 16.38
CA LEU A 202 9.70 -8.16 15.40
C LEU A 202 8.42 -8.85 15.87
N THR A 203 8.27 -9.15 17.16
CA THR A 203 7.02 -9.66 17.72
C THR A 203 5.89 -8.66 17.52
N VAL A 204 6.10 -7.39 17.85
CA VAL A 204 5.12 -6.33 17.61
C VAL A 204 4.76 -6.24 16.13
N LEU A 205 5.76 -6.19 15.25
CA LEU A 205 5.56 -6.16 13.80
C LEU A 205 4.72 -7.36 13.32
N SER A 206 5.00 -8.56 13.82
CA SER A 206 4.26 -9.77 13.46
C SER A 206 2.81 -9.74 13.95
N SER A 207 2.57 -9.22 15.16
CA SER A 207 1.25 -9.20 15.80
C SER A 207 0.21 -8.36 15.07
N PHE A 208 0.61 -7.37 14.25
CA PHE A 208 -0.35 -6.60 13.44
C PHE A 208 -0.33 -6.96 11.97
N THR A 209 0.60 -7.82 11.51
CA THR A 209 0.76 -8.21 10.09
C THR A 209 0.59 -9.71 9.87
N HIS A 210 -0.36 -10.31 10.58
CA HIS A 210 -0.70 -11.73 10.51
C HIS A 210 -0.66 -12.32 9.09
N GLY A 211 -0.05 -13.49 8.92
CA GLY A 211 0.06 -14.21 7.64
C GLY A 211 0.80 -13.48 6.50
N SER A 212 1.42 -12.33 6.77
CA SER A 212 2.02 -11.47 5.74
C SER A 212 3.55 -11.52 5.70
N ALA A 213 4.17 -12.52 6.34
CA ALA A 213 5.61 -12.66 6.54
C ALA A 213 6.43 -12.30 5.28
N ARG A 214 6.23 -13.00 4.16
CA ARG A 214 7.00 -12.76 2.92
C ARG A 214 6.96 -11.31 2.44
N LYS A 215 5.83 -10.63 2.60
CA LYS A 215 5.65 -9.22 2.18
C LYS A 215 6.35 -8.28 3.15
N VAL A 216 6.19 -8.51 4.46
CA VAL A 216 6.88 -7.73 5.51
C VAL A 216 8.39 -7.85 5.39
N ARG A 217 8.90 -9.04 5.03
CA ARG A 217 10.34 -9.26 4.77
C ARG A 217 10.90 -8.27 3.75
N ALA A 218 10.16 -8.00 2.68
CA ALA A 218 10.59 -7.06 1.64
C ALA A 218 10.75 -5.64 2.22
N TYR A 219 9.84 -5.22 3.09
CA TYR A 219 9.93 -3.93 3.78
C TYR A 219 11.16 -3.83 4.67
N ILE A 220 11.46 -4.87 5.45
CA ILE A 220 12.66 -4.92 6.28
C ILE A 220 13.93 -4.85 5.43
N ILE A 221 13.98 -5.60 4.33
CA ILE A 221 15.13 -5.57 3.42
C ILE A 221 15.36 -4.16 2.86
N GLU A 222 14.30 -3.46 2.47
CA GLU A 222 14.41 -2.11 1.94
C GLU A 222 14.78 -1.08 3.03
N ALA A 223 14.29 -1.24 4.26
CA ALA A 223 14.67 -0.39 5.39
C ALA A 223 16.18 -0.49 5.70
N VAL A 224 16.70 -1.71 5.83
CA VAL A 224 18.14 -1.95 6.04
C VAL A 224 18.96 -1.36 4.90
N LYS A 225 18.56 -1.58 3.64
CA LYS A 225 19.24 -1.00 2.48
C LYS A 225 19.24 0.52 2.50
N ALA A 226 18.12 1.15 2.87
CA ALA A 226 18.00 2.60 2.95
C ALA A 226 18.98 3.16 3.99
N ARG A 227 19.03 2.56 5.19
CA ARG A 227 20.00 2.92 6.24
C ARG A 227 21.45 2.78 5.76
N LEU A 228 21.78 1.69 5.07
CA LEU A 228 23.12 1.44 4.52
C LEU A 228 23.49 2.40 3.36
N ALA A 229 22.51 2.86 2.58
CA ALA A 229 22.72 3.75 1.43
C ALA A 229 22.87 5.23 1.83
N GLU A 230 22.41 5.63 3.02
CA GLU A 230 22.62 6.97 3.53
C GLU A 230 24.11 7.25 3.74
N PRO A 231 24.68 8.34 3.17
CA PRO A 231 26.08 8.69 3.36
C PRO A 231 26.35 8.99 4.84
N GLY A 232 27.00 8.05 5.53
CA GLY A 232 27.49 8.25 6.89
C GLY A 232 28.86 8.92 6.91
N ASP A 233 29.24 9.45 8.07
CA ASP A 233 30.56 10.02 8.38
C ASP A 233 31.66 8.94 8.37
N GLY A 234 32.02 8.45 7.18
CA GLY A 234 33.24 7.67 6.92
C GLY A 234 33.30 6.24 7.49
N GLY A 235 32.30 5.77 8.24
CA GLY A 235 32.23 4.40 8.77
C GLY A 235 31.47 3.42 7.88
N THR A 236 31.95 2.17 7.78
CA THR A 236 31.18 1.07 7.19
C THR A 236 29.97 0.77 8.09
N LYS A 237 28.76 1.06 7.62
CA LYS A 237 27.54 0.80 8.39
C LYS A 237 27.29 -0.70 8.50
N ASP A 238 26.87 -1.13 9.69
CA ASP A 238 26.61 -2.53 10.01
C ASP A 238 25.36 -3.06 9.26
N PRO A 239 25.48 -4.15 8.46
CA PRO A 239 24.35 -4.75 7.75
C PRO A 239 23.36 -5.51 8.63
N LEU A 240 23.68 -5.73 9.91
CA LEU A 240 22.78 -6.36 10.87
C LEU A 240 21.47 -5.57 11.02
N LEU A 241 20.38 -6.29 11.29
CA LEU A 241 19.07 -5.69 11.54
C LEU A 241 19.12 -4.89 12.84
N GLN A 242 18.74 -3.60 12.78
CA GLN A 242 18.70 -2.72 13.94
C GLN A 242 17.26 -2.36 14.33
N GLU A 243 17.10 -1.79 15.52
CA GLU A 243 15.80 -1.40 16.07
C GLU A 243 15.12 -0.35 15.18
N GLU A 244 15.91 0.61 14.68
CA GLU A 244 15.45 1.71 13.82
C GLU A 244 14.89 1.19 12.50
N ASP A 245 15.45 0.10 11.95
CA ASP A 245 14.97 -0.53 10.73
C ASP A 245 13.52 -1.04 10.93
N ILE A 246 13.25 -1.67 12.08
CA ILE A 246 11.92 -2.21 12.39
C ILE A 246 10.93 -1.07 12.69
N VAL A 247 11.34 -0.07 13.48
CA VAL A 247 10.51 1.11 13.78
C VAL A 247 10.13 1.85 12.50
N HIS A 248 11.09 2.00 11.57
CA HIS A 248 10.84 2.59 10.25
C HIS A 248 9.83 1.77 9.45
N VAL A 249 9.94 0.43 9.45
CA VAL A 249 8.96 -0.45 8.79
C VAL A 249 7.58 -0.32 9.40
N ILE A 250 7.46 -0.35 10.74
CA ILE A 250 6.16 -0.20 11.43
C ILE A 250 5.51 1.13 11.02
N SER A 251 6.26 2.22 11.10
CA SER A 251 5.80 3.56 10.72
C SER A 251 5.37 3.60 9.26
N THR A 252 6.19 3.07 8.35
CA THR A 252 5.89 3.01 6.90
C THR A 252 4.64 2.20 6.60
N LEU A 253 4.44 1.06 7.26
CA LEU A 253 3.25 0.23 7.05
C LEU A 253 1.98 0.95 7.50
N PHE A 254 2.01 1.60 8.67
CA PHE A 254 0.89 2.39 9.15
C PHE A 254 0.67 3.65 8.31
N GLU A 255 1.71 4.37 7.90
CA GLU A 255 1.59 5.48 6.94
C GLU A 255 0.96 5.03 5.62
N LYS A 256 1.30 3.85 5.13
CA LYS A 256 0.74 3.28 3.89
C LYS A 256 -0.69 2.77 4.06
N ALA A 257 -1.03 2.20 5.21
CA ALA A 257 -2.38 1.70 5.50
C ALA A 257 -3.34 2.82 5.92
N VAL A 258 -2.84 3.81 6.65
CA VAL A 258 -3.53 5.06 6.98
C VAL A 258 -3.60 5.93 5.74
N SER A 259 -2.62 5.86 4.82
CA SER A 259 -2.42 6.67 3.60
C SER A 259 -3.74 7.31 3.17
N PRO A 260 -4.03 8.48 3.73
CA PRO A 260 -5.27 9.21 3.49
C PRO A 260 -5.14 9.99 2.18
N LYS A 261 -4.48 9.44 1.16
CA LYS A 261 -4.36 10.09 -0.16
C LYS A 261 -5.66 10.03 -0.98
N ALA A 262 -6.79 9.89 -0.31
CA ALA A 262 -8.10 10.32 -0.81
C ALA A 262 -8.57 11.61 -0.09
N LYS A 263 -8.26 11.80 1.19
CA LYS A 263 -8.56 13.02 1.96
C LYS A 263 -7.59 14.17 1.64
N ASP A 264 -6.29 13.90 1.55
CA ASP A 264 -5.31 14.89 1.09
C ASP A 264 -5.47 15.22 -0.39
N TYR A 265 -5.91 14.24 -1.20
CA TYR A 265 -6.27 14.47 -2.61
C TYR A 265 -7.54 15.32 -2.75
N LEU A 266 -8.54 15.20 -1.86
CA LEU A 266 -9.70 16.11 -1.84
C LEU A 266 -9.29 17.52 -1.41
N ALA A 267 -8.36 17.66 -0.47
CA ALA A 267 -7.84 18.97 -0.06
C ALA A 267 -7.00 19.63 -1.17
N GLU A 268 -6.17 18.86 -1.88
CA GLU A 268 -5.36 19.36 -3.00
C GLU A 268 -6.21 19.57 -4.27
N GLU A 269 -7.19 18.70 -4.56
CA GLU A 269 -8.18 18.88 -5.64
C GLU A 269 -9.07 20.11 -5.37
N ASN A 270 -9.44 20.38 -4.11
CA ASN A 270 -10.15 21.60 -3.74
C ASN A 270 -9.27 22.84 -3.85
N LYS A 271 -7.99 22.80 -3.42
CA LYS A 271 -7.04 23.91 -3.63
C LYS A 271 -6.75 24.19 -5.10
N VAL A 272 -6.67 23.15 -5.93
CA VAL A 272 -6.45 23.26 -7.38
C VAL A 272 -7.71 23.77 -8.09
N LYS A 273 -8.91 23.30 -7.70
CA LYS A 273 -10.19 23.87 -8.17
C LYS A 273 -10.36 25.33 -7.73
N GLU A 274 -9.91 25.69 -6.54
CA GLU A 274 -9.91 27.08 -6.07
C GLU A 274 -8.97 27.97 -6.87
N ARG A 275 -7.76 27.50 -7.22
CA ARG A 275 -6.81 28.23 -8.09
C ARG A 275 -7.38 28.41 -9.50
N ALA A 276 -7.94 27.37 -10.10
CA ALA A 276 -8.57 27.45 -11.42
C ALA A 276 -9.80 28.39 -11.40
N ARG A 277 -10.56 28.43 -10.30
CA ARG A 277 -11.69 29.35 -10.10
C ARG A 277 -11.24 30.81 -9.92
N LYS A 278 -10.12 31.04 -9.23
CA LYS A 278 -9.48 32.36 -9.10
C LYS A 278 -8.89 32.87 -10.41
N GLU A 279 -8.33 31.98 -11.25
CA GLU A 279 -7.84 32.32 -12.59
C GLU A 279 -8.96 32.57 -13.61
N THR A 280 -10.09 31.85 -13.51
CA THR A 280 -11.27 32.16 -14.33
C THR A 280 -11.97 33.46 -13.88
N TRP A 281 -11.97 33.77 -12.59
CA TRP A 281 -12.44 35.06 -12.07
C TRP A 281 -11.53 36.24 -12.47
N SER A 282 -10.22 36.05 -12.56
CA SER A 282 -9.31 37.11 -13.03
C SER A 282 -9.45 37.38 -14.53
N MET A 283 -9.81 36.37 -15.32
CA MET A 283 -10.13 36.52 -16.75
C MET A 283 -11.52 37.14 -17.01
N SER A 284 -12.46 37.02 -16.08
CA SER A 284 -13.79 37.65 -16.14
C SER A 284 -13.79 39.15 -15.81
N ARG A 285 -12.69 39.70 -15.28
CA ARG A 285 -12.50 41.14 -15.02
C ARG A 285 -11.60 41.84 -16.05
N ARG A 286 -11.39 41.26 -17.24
CA ARG A 286 -10.90 42.08 -18.36
C ARG A 286 -12.06 42.96 -18.84
N PRO A 287 -11.93 44.30 -18.81
CA PRO A 287 -13.01 45.18 -19.25
C PRO A 287 -13.34 44.91 -20.71
N GLU A 288 -14.62 44.66 -21.00
CA GLU A 288 -15.16 44.86 -22.34
C GLU A 288 -15.07 46.35 -22.67
N GLY A 289 -14.26 46.69 -23.68
CA GLY A 289 -14.10 48.04 -24.21
C GLY A 289 -12.65 48.23 -24.63
N THR A 290 -12.30 48.31 -25.91
CA THR A 290 -12.96 49.05 -26.97
C THR A 290 -12.84 48.33 -28.31
N ARG A 291 -13.98 47.86 -28.82
CA ARG A 291 -14.24 47.82 -30.26
C ARG A 291 -14.53 49.27 -30.66
N LYS A 292 -13.59 49.94 -31.34
CA LYS A 292 -13.95 51.05 -32.22
C LYS A 292 -13.71 50.58 -33.65
N GLU A 293 -14.83 50.52 -34.36
CA GLU A 293 -14.94 50.23 -35.77
C GLU A 293 -14.20 51.27 -36.61
N LYS A 294 -13.86 50.83 -37.81
CA LYS A 294 -13.30 51.60 -38.91
C LYS A 294 -14.20 52.77 -39.28
N THR A 295 -13.56 53.89 -39.63
CA THR A 295 -13.87 54.65 -40.84
C THR A 295 -12.55 54.90 -41.54
#